data_AF-A0A971J818-F1
#
_entry.id   AF-A0A971J818-F1
#
_cell.length_a   1.000
_cell.length_b   1.000
_cell.length_c   1.000
_cell.angle_alpha   90.00
_cell.angle_beta   90.00
_cell.angle_gamma   90.00
#
_symmetry.space_group_name_H-M   'P 1'
#
loop_
_entity.id
_entity.type
_entity.pdbx_description
1 polymer ?
#
loop_
_entity_poly.entity_id
_entity_poly.type
_entity_poly.pdbx_seq_one_letter_code
_entity_poly.pdbx_strand_id
1 'polypeptide(L)'
;MKGVIRFLSGLVLVISIIALSACGKMHSGTDTGNFSEKNTEILTEEKGKEEVISDKAEPDLETESPWALVTKSDEVLKTMEVPLKNGEVLTLYVIGKKRDDVDLYGVREIRVYKKDELLQSVLIKEAIDKDGVDGIEEGYTACFTAEESAGLKDVNFDGYLDLEVCGWTPNNSIPYYYWCWNNDT
;
A
#
# COMPACT_ATOMS: atom_id res chain seq x y z
N MET A 1 -0.64 3.59 60.73
CA MET A 1 -1.72 4.60 60.72
C MET A 1 -1.44 5.59 59.61
N LYS A 2 -2.38 5.74 58.66
CA LYS A 2 -2.75 6.92 57.85
C LYS A 2 -1.61 7.59 57.04
N GLY A 3 -1.73 7.85 55.73
CA GLY A 3 -2.89 7.81 54.86
C GLY A 3 -2.47 8.01 53.40
N VAL A 4 -3.23 7.40 52.52
CA VAL A 4 -3.10 7.46 51.07
C VAL A 4 -3.74 8.76 50.58
N ILE A 5 -3.01 9.61 49.87
CA ILE A 5 -3.58 10.75 49.15
C ILE A 5 -3.84 10.29 47.72
N ARG A 6 -5.12 10.07 47.41
CA ARG A 6 -5.65 9.91 46.04
C ARG A 6 -6.19 11.27 45.61
N PHE A 7 -5.60 11.89 44.59
CA PHE A 7 -6.25 12.95 43.84
C PHE A 7 -6.80 12.36 42.54
N LEU A 8 -8.13 12.33 42.45
CA LEU A 8 -8.89 11.90 41.30
C LEU A 8 -8.77 12.94 40.19
N SER A 9 -8.35 12.47 39.02
CA SER A 9 -8.39 13.16 37.74
C SER A 9 -9.84 13.46 37.35
N GLY A 10 -10.15 14.72 37.06
CA GLY A 10 -11.42 15.15 36.49
C GLY A 10 -11.16 15.77 35.12
N LEU A 11 -11.15 14.95 34.07
CA LEU A 11 -11.11 15.41 32.69
C LEU A 11 -12.54 15.44 32.15
N VAL A 12 -13.15 16.62 32.07
CA VAL A 12 -14.44 16.84 31.40
C VAL A 12 -14.17 17.00 29.91
N LEU A 13 -14.60 16.01 29.11
CA LEU A 13 -14.43 16.00 27.66
C LEU A 13 -15.75 16.48 27.02
N VAL A 14 -15.76 17.70 26.50
CA VAL A 14 -16.91 18.27 25.79
C VAL A 14 -16.79 17.89 24.32
N ILE A 15 -17.61 16.93 23.88
CA ILE A 15 -17.71 16.52 22.48
C ILE A 15 -18.57 17.55 21.75
N SER A 16 -17.95 18.37 20.90
CA SER A 16 -18.67 19.23 19.95
C SER A 16 -18.93 18.43 18.67
N ILE A 17 -20.19 18.03 18.45
CA ILE A 17 -20.63 17.38 17.22
C ILE A 17 -20.86 18.48 16.16
N ILE A 18 -19.98 18.56 15.16
CA ILE A 18 -20.22 19.38 13.97
C ILE A 18 -20.98 18.51 12.97
N ALA A 19 -22.26 18.79 12.78
CA ALA A 19 -23.07 18.19 11.72
C ALA A 19 -22.71 18.82 10.37
N LEU A 20 -22.02 18.08 9.50
CA LEU A 20 -21.83 18.47 8.11
C LEU A 20 -23.09 18.10 7.31
N SER A 21 -23.89 19.10 6.95
CA SER A 21 -25.00 18.97 6.01
C SER A 21 -24.47 19.14 4.58
N ALA A 22 -24.37 18.03 3.84
CA ALA A 22 -24.10 18.06 2.41
C ALA A 22 -25.43 18.15 1.65
N CYS A 23 -25.73 19.34 1.11
CA CYS A 23 -26.86 19.56 0.23
C CYS A 23 -26.40 19.35 -1.22
N GLY A 24 -26.43 18.09 -1.69
CA GLY A 24 -26.16 17.74 -3.08
C GLY A 24 -27.42 17.89 -3.94
N LYS A 25 -27.49 18.96 -4.73
CA LYS A 25 -28.55 19.15 -5.74
C LYS A 25 -28.21 18.31 -6.97
N MET A 26 -28.97 17.24 -7.22
CA MET A 26 -28.93 16.53 -8.50
C MET A 26 -29.67 17.33 -9.57
N HIS A 27 -28.99 17.67 -10.66
CA HIS A 27 -29.63 18.04 -11.91
C HIS A 27 -29.80 16.78 -12.77
N SER A 28 -31.05 16.37 -12.96
CA SER A 28 -31.45 15.39 -13.97
C SER A 28 -31.38 16.02 -15.35
N GLY A 29 -30.60 15.43 -16.24
CA GLY A 29 -30.62 15.70 -17.67
C GLY A 29 -30.82 14.38 -18.43
N THR A 30 -32.07 14.07 -18.73
CA THR A 30 -32.46 13.17 -19.82
C THR A 30 -31.90 13.67 -21.13
N ASP A 31 -31.30 12.78 -21.93
CA ASP A 31 -31.49 12.82 -23.38
C ASP A 31 -31.45 11.41 -23.98
N THR A 32 -32.57 11.08 -24.60
CA THR A 32 -32.88 9.92 -25.41
C THR A 32 -32.26 10.04 -26.79
N GLY A 33 -31.62 8.97 -27.29
CA GLY A 33 -31.24 8.82 -28.69
C GLY A 33 -31.26 7.35 -29.09
N ASN A 34 -32.21 6.99 -29.94
CA ASN A 34 -32.52 5.62 -30.35
C ASN A 34 -31.86 5.28 -31.72
N PHE A 35 -31.53 3.99 -31.89
CA PHE A 35 -31.42 3.20 -33.13
C PHE A 35 -30.35 3.50 -34.21
N SER A 36 -29.50 2.49 -34.48
CA SER A 36 -29.57 1.73 -35.75
C SER A 36 -28.66 0.49 -35.70
N GLU A 37 -29.28 -0.68 -35.85
CA GLU A 37 -28.63 -1.95 -36.20
C GLU A 37 -28.07 -1.90 -37.63
N LYS A 38 -26.96 -2.62 -37.87
CA LYS A 38 -26.80 -3.44 -39.08
C LYS A 38 -25.71 -4.49 -38.88
N ASN A 39 -26.15 -5.75 -38.95
CA ASN A 39 -25.36 -6.97 -39.07
C ASN A 39 -24.53 -6.99 -40.37
N THR A 40 -23.40 -7.71 -40.37
CA THR A 40 -22.98 -8.64 -41.45
C THR A 40 -21.92 -9.62 -40.90
N GLU A 41 -22.26 -10.91 -40.98
CA GLU A 41 -21.41 -12.09 -40.73
C GLU A 41 -20.43 -12.36 -41.89
N ILE A 42 -19.45 -13.26 -41.63
CA ILE A 42 -18.89 -14.37 -42.47
C ILE A 42 -17.42 -14.56 -42.03
N LEU A 43 -17.09 -15.53 -41.15
CA LEU A 43 -16.82 -16.97 -41.36
C LEU A 43 -15.57 -17.30 -42.20
N THR A 44 -14.58 -18.00 -41.58
CA THR A 44 -13.93 -19.30 -41.95
C THR A 44 -12.49 -19.40 -41.39
N GLU A 45 -12.24 -20.31 -40.43
CA GLU A 45 -11.58 -21.65 -40.53
C GLU A 45 -10.03 -21.60 -40.40
N GLU A 46 -9.48 -22.04 -39.26
CA GLU A 46 -8.86 -23.37 -38.98
C GLU A 46 -7.44 -23.57 -39.53
N LYS A 47 -6.44 -23.73 -38.63
CA LYS A 47 -5.67 -24.99 -38.45
C LYS A 47 -4.55 -24.85 -37.43
N GLY A 48 -4.50 -25.81 -36.51
CA GLY A 48 -3.50 -25.90 -35.46
C GLY A 48 -2.11 -26.38 -35.91
N LYS A 49 -1.20 -26.35 -34.94
CA LYS A 49 -0.10 -27.30 -34.82
C LYS A 49 0.34 -27.39 -33.36
N GLU A 50 0.06 -28.54 -32.81
CA GLU A 50 0.62 -29.10 -31.59
C GLU A 50 2.04 -29.60 -31.90
N GLU A 51 3.03 -29.25 -31.08
CA GLU A 51 4.24 -30.06 -30.93
C GLU A 51 4.79 -29.88 -29.51
N VAL A 52 5.11 -31.01 -28.90
CA VAL A 52 5.38 -31.23 -27.48
C VAL A 52 6.85 -31.63 -27.32
N ILE A 53 7.39 -31.39 -26.11
CA ILE A 53 8.46 -32.12 -25.39
C ILE A 53 9.85 -31.43 -25.28
N SER A 54 10.35 -31.53 -24.04
CA SER A 54 11.73 -31.43 -23.51
C SER A 54 12.20 -30.04 -23.10
N ASP A 55 12.70 -29.78 -21.89
CA ASP A 55 13.24 -30.64 -20.84
C ASP A 55 13.02 -30.04 -19.44
N LYS A 56 12.94 -30.91 -18.43
CA LYS A 56 13.10 -30.57 -17.02
C LYS A 56 14.42 -29.82 -16.82
N ALA A 57 14.34 -28.54 -16.50
CA ALA A 57 15.30 -27.90 -15.62
C ALA A 57 14.59 -27.68 -14.29
N GLU A 58 15.03 -28.41 -13.26
CA GLU A 58 14.69 -28.08 -11.88
C GLU A 58 15.23 -26.66 -11.62
N PRO A 59 14.40 -25.68 -11.22
CA PRO A 59 14.94 -24.41 -10.79
C PRO A 59 15.66 -24.68 -9.47
N ASP A 60 16.98 -24.47 -9.51
CA ASP A 60 17.82 -24.33 -8.33
C ASP A 60 17.13 -23.30 -7.42
N LEU A 61 16.72 -23.74 -6.23
CA LEU A 61 16.15 -22.85 -5.21
C LEU A 61 17.31 -22.04 -4.64
N GLU A 62 17.83 -21.11 -5.44
CA GLU A 62 18.54 -19.97 -4.93
C GLU A 62 17.53 -19.22 -4.06
N THR A 63 17.76 -19.22 -2.75
CA THR A 63 17.06 -18.37 -1.81
C THR A 63 17.20 -16.94 -2.34
N GLU A 64 16.17 -16.42 -2.98
CA GLU A 64 16.23 -15.11 -3.61
C GLU A 64 16.58 -14.10 -2.53
N SER A 65 17.80 -13.59 -2.62
CA SER A 65 18.29 -12.54 -1.76
C SER A 65 17.27 -11.41 -1.76
N PRO A 66 16.94 -10.77 -0.63
CA PRO A 66 16.00 -9.64 -0.60
C PRO A 66 16.35 -8.50 -1.57
N TRP A 67 17.60 -8.52 -2.04
CA TRP A 67 18.23 -7.59 -2.97
C TRP A 67 18.10 -7.97 -4.46
N ALA A 68 17.70 -9.22 -4.79
CA ALA A 68 17.78 -9.77 -6.16
C ALA A 68 16.88 -9.05 -7.18
N LEU A 69 15.83 -8.37 -6.74
CA LEU A 69 14.86 -7.69 -7.61
C LEU A 69 14.72 -6.19 -7.32
N VAL A 70 15.74 -5.57 -6.73
CA VAL A 70 15.79 -4.12 -6.63
C VAL A 70 16.22 -3.58 -8.00
N THR A 71 15.32 -2.93 -8.74
CA THR A 71 15.69 -2.22 -9.98
C THR A 71 16.91 -1.35 -9.73
N LYS A 72 17.82 -1.16 -10.70
CA LYS A 72 19.14 -0.53 -10.51
C LYS A 72 19.19 0.81 -9.75
N SER A 73 18.07 1.52 -9.56
CA SER A 73 17.95 2.78 -8.80
C SER A 73 17.48 2.64 -7.37
N ASP A 74 16.87 1.52 -6.99
CA ASP A 74 16.18 1.40 -5.72
C ASP A 74 17.14 0.89 -4.64
N GLU A 75 16.76 1.14 -3.40
CA GLU A 75 17.47 0.75 -2.20
C GLU A 75 16.47 0.45 -1.09
N VAL A 76 16.96 -0.13 0.00
CA VAL A 76 16.17 -0.25 1.23
C VAL A 76 16.27 1.08 1.98
N LEU A 77 15.17 1.83 1.98
CA LEU A 77 15.07 3.11 2.69
C LEU A 77 14.96 2.91 4.19
N LYS A 78 14.24 1.86 4.60
CA LYS A 78 13.92 1.57 5.99
C LYS A 78 13.62 0.08 6.17
N THR A 79 13.96 -0.45 7.34
CA THR A 79 13.57 -1.80 7.76
C THR A 79 12.71 -1.68 9.02
N MET A 80 11.61 -2.42 9.08
CA MET A 80 10.70 -2.44 10.22
C MET A 80 10.41 -3.88 10.65
N GLU A 81 10.02 -4.07 11.90
CA GLU A 81 9.67 -5.37 12.47
C GLU A 81 8.24 -5.36 13.02
N VAL A 82 7.46 -6.37 12.67
CA VAL A 82 6.09 -6.56 13.15
C VAL A 82 6.03 -7.83 14.00
N PRO A 83 5.87 -7.72 15.34
CA PRO A 83 5.70 -8.89 16.18
C PRO A 83 4.28 -9.49 16.00
N LEU A 84 4.23 -10.81 15.79
CA LEU A 84 2.99 -11.59 15.73
C LEU A 84 2.65 -12.16 17.11
N LYS A 85 1.36 -12.48 17.34
CA LYS A 85 0.89 -13.01 18.64
C LYS A 85 1.53 -14.33 19.06
N ASN A 86 2.00 -15.13 18.10
CA ASN A 86 2.68 -16.40 18.36
C ASN A 86 4.17 -16.21 18.72
N GLY A 87 4.65 -14.96 18.80
CA GLY A 87 6.05 -14.63 19.11
C GLY A 87 6.98 -14.62 17.90
N GLU A 88 6.48 -14.92 16.70
CA GLU A 88 7.23 -14.72 15.46
C GLU A 88 7.30 -13.22 15.12
N VAL A 89 8.29 -12.85 14.31
CA VAL A 89 8.49 -11.47 13.85
C VAL A 89 8.54 -11.47 12.33
N LEU A 90 7.77 -10.59 11.71
CA LEU A 90 7.89 -10.29 10.28
C LEU A 90 8.87 -9.12 10.10
N THR A 91 9.69 -9.18 9.06
CA THR A 91 10.60 -8.10 8.67
C THR A 91 10.08 -7.45 7.41
N LEU A 92 9.86 -6.14 7.47
CA LEU A 92 9.40 -5.35 6.34
C LEU A 92 10.55 -4.51 5.81
N TYR A 93 10.86 -4.67 4.52
CA TYR A 93 11.82 -3.84 3.80
C TYR A 93 11.06 -2.81 2.97
N VAL A 94 11.30 -1.53 3.26
CA VAL A 94 10.75 -0.40 2.51
C VAL A 94 11.66 -0.12 1.32
N ILE A 95 11.21 -0.49 0.13
CA ILE A 95 11.97 -0.38 -1.11
C ILE A 95 11.55 0.89 -1.85
N GLY A 96 12.56 1.68 -2.20
CA GLY A 96 12.33 2.95 -2.88
C GLY A 96 13.64 3.62 -3.23
N LYS A 97 13.64 4.94 -3.36
CA LYS A 97 14.84 5.72 -3.67
C LYS A 97 14.74 7.16 -3.20
N LYS A 98 15.89 7.82 -3.13
CA LYS A 98 16.00 9.26 -3.05
C LYS A 98 15.98 9.88 -4.46
N ARG A 99 15.26 11.00 -4.65
CA ARG A 99 15.35 11.82 -5.86
C ARG A 99 16.37 12.95 -5.64
N ASP A 100 17.40 12.99 -6.48
CA ASP A 100 18.57 13.88 -6.30
C ASP A 100 18.25 15.38 -6.44
N ASP A 101 17.21 15.75 -7.19
CA ASP A 101 16.89 17.13 -7.54
C ASP A 101 16.00 17.87 -6.53
N VAL A 102 15.28 17.14 -5.65
CA VAL A 102 14.32 17.74 -4.68
C VAL A 102 14.48 17.26 -3.26
N ASP A 103 15.52 16.46 -2.96
CA ASP A 103 15.80 15.95 -1.62
C ASP A 103 14.59 15.24 -0.97
N LEU A 104 13.83 14.51 -1.78
CA LEU A 104 12.69 13.69 -1.34
C LEU A 104 12.98 12.21 -1.56
N TYR A 105 12.32 11.38 -0.77
CA TYR A 105 12.34 9.93 -0.87
C TYR A 105 10.99 9.44 -1.36
N GLY A 106 11.00 8.41 -2.19
CA GLY A 106 9.79 7.77 -2.67
C GLY A 106 9.85 6.27 -2.49
N VAL A 107 8.78 5.71 -1.95
CA VAL A 107 8.56 4.27 -1.77
C VAL A 107 7.83 3.73 -2.98
N ARG A 108 8.29 2.60 -3.50
CA ARG A 108 7.64 1.87 -4.59
C ARG A 108 7.00 0.57 -4.11
N GLU A 109 7.66 -0.11 -3.17
CA GLU A 109 7.28 -1.46 -2.76
C GLU A 109 7.63 -1.69 -1.29
N ILE A 110 6.77 -2.41 -0.57
CA ILE A 110 7.11 -3.00 0.73
C ILE A 110 7.24 -4.50 0.55
N ARG A 111 8.37 -5.08 0.94
CA ARG A 111 8.55 -6.54 0.96
C ARG A 111 8.44 -7.06 2.38
N VAL A 112 7.54 -8.01 2.59
CA VAL A 112 7.25 -8.62 3.88
C VAL A 112 7.91 -10.00 3.92
N TYR A 113 8.82 -10.19 4.87
CA TYR A 113 9.55 -11.42 5.06
C TYR A 113 9.19 -12.08 6.38
N LYS A 114 9.25 -13.42 6.37
CA LYS A 114 9.31 -14.24 7.57
C LYS A 114 10.64 -14.96 7.57
N LYS A 115 11.57 -14.51 8.43
CA LYS A 115 12.99 -14.90 8.37
C LYS A 115 13.53 -14.58 6.97
N ASP A 116 13.93 -15.58 6.21
CA ASP A 116 14.51 -15.43 4.86
C ASP A 116 13.50 -15.68 3.75
N GLU A 117 12.23 -15.97 4.07
CA GLU A 117 11.17 -16.24 3.09
C GLU A 117 10.35 -14.97 2.81
N LEU A 118 10.28 -14.56 1.54
CA LEU A 118 9.39 -13.49 1.08
C LEU A 118 7.94 -14.00 1.12
N LEU A 119 7.12 -13.41 1.99
CA LEU A 119 5.70 -13.73 2.09
C LEU A 119 4.85 -12.92 1.12
N GLN A 120 5.15 -11.63 1.00
CA GLN A 120 4.31 -10.70 0.23
C GLN A 120 5.12 -9.49 -0.24
N SER A 121 4.78 -9.01 -1.44
CA SER A 121 5.15 -7.69 -1.94
C SER A 121 3.91 -6.80 -2.01
N VAL A 122 3.95 -5.64 -1.36
CA VAL A 122 2.92 -4.60 -1.45
C VAL A 122 3.39 -3.54 -2.43
N LEU A 123 2.74 -3.45 -3.59
CA LEU A 123 3.06 -2.45 -4.60
C LEU A 123 2.33 -1.14 -4.28
N ILE A 124 3.09 -0.07 -4.02
CA ILE A 124 2.50 1.23 -3.66
C ILE A 124 1.76 1.87 -4.84
N LYS A 125 2.13 1.49 -6.07
CA LYS A 125 1.42 1.89 -7.28
C LYS A 125 -0.08 1.61 -7.22
N GLU A 126 -0.52 0.55 -6.55
CA GLU A 126 -1.96 0.26 -6.42
C GLU A 126 -2.73 1.32 -5.61
N ALA A 127 -2.07 1.94 -4.61
CA ALA A 127 -2.64 3.04 -3.84
C ALA A 127 -2.56 4.35 -4.62
N ILE A 128 -1.42 4.61 -5.28
CA ILE A 128 -1.21 5.78 -6.13
C ILE A 128 -2.24 5.83 -7.26
N ASP A 129 -2.50 4.71 -7.93
CA ASP A 129 -3.47 4.64 -9.04
C ASP A 129 -4.90 4.92 -8.57
N LYS A 130 -5.23 4.63 -7.31
CA LYS A 130 -6.53 4.95 -6.69
C LYS A 130 -6.61 6.41 -6.27
N ASP A 131 -5.54 6.98 -5.76
CA ASP A 131 -5.47 8.39 -5.32
C ASP A 131 -5.33 9.35 -6.52
N GLY A 132 -4.68 8.89 -7.59
CA GLY A 132 -4.42 9.67 -8.81
C GLY A 132 -3.31 10.70 -8.66
N VAL A 133 -2.44 10.56 -7.65
CA VAL A 133 -1.36 11.51 -7.35
C VAL A 133 -0.03 10.75 -7.19
N ASP A 134 0.90 11.03 -8.10
CA ASP A 134 2.28 10.57 -7.99
C ASP A 134 3.09 11.47 -7.03
N GLY A 135 4.10 10.88 -6.40
CA GLY A 135 5.05 11.57 -5.53
C GLY A 135 6.28 12.05 -6.29
N ILE A 136 7.43 11.44 -6.02
CA ILE A 136 8.70 11.87 -6.63
C ILE A 136 8.75 11.52 -8.14
N GLU A 137 8.05 10.49 -8.58
CA GLU A 137 7.86 10.11 -9.98
C GLU A 137 6.73 9.09 -10.09
N GLU A 138 6.38 8.68 -11.32
CA GLU A 138 5.32 7.70 -11.55
C GLU A 138 5.51 6.43 -10.71
N GLY A 139 4.52 6.10 -9.88
CA GLY A 139 4.53 4.90 -9.05
C GLY A 139 5.39 4.96 -7.79
N TYR A 140 5.90 6.13 -7.41
CA TYR A 140 6.60 6.36 -6.15
C TYR A 140 5.88 7.41 -5.30
N THR A 141 5.98 7.24 -3.98
CA THR A 141 5.53 8.26 -3.02
C THR A 141 6.47 9.46 -2.96
N ALA A 142 6.15 10.46 -2.15
CA ALA A 142 7.04 11.57 -1.83
C ALA A 142 7.03 11.87 -0.33
N CYS A 143 8.18 11.70 0.31
CA CYS A 143 8.41 11.85 1.74
C CYS A 143 9.71 12.62 1.99
N PHE A 144 9.76 13.40 3.06
CA PHE A 144 10.93 14.23 3.37
C PHE A 144 12.14 13.42 3.79
N THR A 145 11.93 12.29 4.45
CA THR A 145 13.01 11.44 4.95
C THR A 145 12.72 9.96 4.70
N ALA A 146 13.78 9.16 4.60
CA ALA A 146 13.67 7.70 4.55
C ALA A 146 12.99 7.14 5.81
N GLU A 147 13.18 7.77 6.98
CA GLU A 147 12.54 7.34 8.23
C GLU A 147 11.03 7.57 8.22
N GLU A 148 10.55 8.69 7.67
CA GLU A 148 9.12 9.00 7.59
C GLU A 148 8.42 8.30 6.41
N SER A 149 9.17 7.58 5.58
CA SER A 149 8.64 6.95 4.36
C SER A 149 7.59 5.86 4.65
N ALA A 150 7.73 5.16 5.78
CA ALA A 150 6.77 4.17 6.23
C ALA A 150 6.79 4.02 7.77
N GLY A 151 5.68 3.52 8.30
CA GLY A 151 5.46 3.30 9.72
C GLY A 151 4.58 2.09 9.99
N LEU A 152 4.40 1.80 11.27
CA LEU A 152 3.55 0.73 11.78
C LEU A 152 2.59 1.30 12.81
N LYS A 153 1.29 1.08 12.63
CA LYS A 153 0.25 1.64 13.49
C LYS A 153 -1.00 0.77 13.47
N ASP A 154 -1.57 0.51 14.64
CA ASP A 154 -2.90 -0.11 14.74
C ASP A 154 -3.96 0.94 14.38
N VAL A 155 -4.43 0.94 13.12
CA VAL A 155 -5.39 1.95 12.63
C VAL A 155 -6.83 1.47 12.69
N ASN A 156 -7.06 0.16 12.75
CA ASN A 156 -8.39 -0.45 12.87
C ASN A 156 -8.74 -0.85 14.31
N PHE A 157 -7.82 -0.68 15.27
CA PHE A 157 -7.94 -0.98 16.69
C PHE A 157 -8.16 -2.47 17.00
N ASP A 158 -7.60 -3.37 16.19
CA ASP A 158 -7.68 -4.82 16.39
C ASP A 158 -6.53 -5.40 17.25
N GLY A 159 -5.60 -4.53 17.66
CA GLY A 159 -4.44 -4.87 18.48
C GLY A 159 -3.24 -5.37 17.70
N TYR A 160 -3.25 -5.30 16.37
CA TYR A 160 -2.12 -5.60 15.50
C TYR A 160 -1.64 -4.34 14.78
N LEU A 161 -0.36 -4.32 14.42
CA LEU A 161 0.22 -3.18 13.71
C LEU A 161 -0.05 -3.31 12.21
N ASP A 162 -0.69 -2.28 11.65
CA ASP A 162 -0.92 -2.14 10.22
C ASP A 162 0.22 -1.36 9.56
N LEU A 163 0.38 -1.56 8.26
CA LEU A 163 1.37 -0.83 7.46
C LEU A 163 0.85 0.57 7.14
N GLU A 164 1.66 1.58 7.48
CA GLU A 164 1.49 2.98 7.07
C GLU A 164 2.59 3.34 6.08
N VAL A 165 2.25 4.01 4.97
CA VAL A 165 3.22 4.53 3.99
C VAL A 165 2.89 5.98 3.70
N CYS A 166 3.88 6.87 3.80
CA CYS A 166 3.69 8.27 3.44
C CYS A 166 3.40 8.38 1.94
N GLY A 167 2.37 9.14 1.56
CA GLY A 167 1.85 9.20 0.18
C GLY A 167 2.58 10.23 -0.68
N TRP A 168 2.41 11.51 -0.39
CA TRP A 168 3.03 12.60 -1.14
C TRP A 168 3.13 13.86 -0.26
N THR A 169 3.85 14.90 -0.70
CA THR A 169 4.07 16.12 0.09
C THR A 169 3.20 17.31 -0.38
N PRO A 170 1.97 17.50 0.14
CA PRO A 170 1.22 18.74 -0.02
C PRO A 170 1.73 19.85 0.90
N ASN A 171 1.20 21.06 0.72
CA ASN A 171 1.57 22.22 1.54
C ASN A 171 1.10 22.14 3.01
N ASN A 172 0.02 21.41 3.33
CA ASN A 172 -0.67 21.58 4.63
C ASN A 172 -0.97 20.29 5.42
N SER A 173 -1.00 19.10 4.82
CA SER A 173 -1.36 17.85 5.51
C SER A 173 -0.81 16.64 4.78
N ILE A 174 0.16 15.91 5.37
CA ILE A 174 0.81 14.78 4.70
C ILE A 174 -0.17 13.59 4.67
N PRO A 175 -0.60 13.13 3.48
CA PRO A 175 -1.41 11.92 3.33
C PRO A 175 -0.58 10.67 3.60
N TYR A 176 -1.26 9.64 4.11
CA TYR A 176 -0.69 8.32 4.32
C TYR A 176 -1.65 7.27 3.75
N TYR A 177 -1.07 6.24 3.14
CA TYR A 177 -1.77 5.04 2.73
C TYR A 177 -1.64 3.97 3.82
N TYR A 178 -2.71 3.18 3.99
CA TYR A 178 -2.78 2.16 5.03
C TYR A 178 -3.17 0.81 4.44
N TRP A 179 -2.47 -0.24 4.85
CA TRP A 179 -2.85 -1.63 4.60
C TRP A 179 -3.07 -2.32 5.93
N CYS A 180 -4.34 -2.60 6.23
CA CYS A 180 -4.68 -3.34 7.43
C CYS A 180 -4.32 -4.81 7.27
N TRP A 181 -3.72 -5.40 8.31
CA TRP A 181 -3.41 -6.82 8.29
C TRP A 181 -4.70 -7.64 8.44
N ASN A 182 -4.88 -8.65 7.59
CA ASN A 182 -5.94 -9.63 7.83
C ASN A 182 -5.42 -10.72 8.77
N ASN A 183 -5.87 -10.71 10.02
CA ASN A 183 -5.40 -11.65 11.02
C ASN A 183 -5.93 -13.09 10.83
N ASP A 184 -6.91 -13.27 9.96
CA ASP A 184 -7.53 -14.58 9.73
C ASP A 184 -6.83 -15.40 8.63
N THR A 185 -5.90 -14.80 7.89
CA THR A 185 -5.24 -15.41 6.71
C THR A 185 -3.78 -14.99 6.61
#